data_AF-A0A6B3HMT6-F1
#
_entry.id   AF-A0A6B3HMT6-F1
#
_cell.length_a   1.000
_cell.length_b   1.000
_cell.length_c   1.000
_cell.angle_alpha   90.00
_cell.angle_beta   90.00
_cell.angle_gamma   90.00
#
_symmetry.space_group_name_H-M   'P 1'
#
loop_
_entity.id
_entity.type
_entity.pdbx_description
1 polymer ?
#
loop_
_entity_poly.entity_id
_entity_poly.type
_entity_poly.pdbx_seq_one_letter_code
_entity_poly.pdbx_strand_id
1 'polypeptide(L)'
;VVVSLPEDPVHPDHARMRANRAVLEATSDAQGRPLKIIDIPQTSFADVSGGQVEVSYLNFYVANGGVVVPVAGAPQDEAAL
;
A
#
# COMPACT_ATOMS: atom_id res chain seq x y z
N VAL A 1 3.96 -8.98 -5.39
CA VAL A 1 3.58 -7.55 -5.41
C VAL A 1 2.87 -7.21 -4.11
N VAL A 2 2.98 -5.95 -3.67
CA VAL A 2 2.31 -5.45 -2.47
C VAL A 2 1.23 -4.49 -2.91
N VAL A 3 0.05 -4.56 -2.30
CA VAL A 3 -1.09 -3.68 -2.61
C VAL A 3 -1.68 -3.11 -1.33
N SER A 4 -2.14 -1.87 -1.39
CA SER A 4 -2.94 -1.25 -0.33
C SER A 4 -4.41 -1.34 -0.73
N LEU A 5 -5.29 -1.63 0.22
CA LEU A 5 -6.73 -1.75 0.01
C LEU A 5 -7.47 -0.95 1.06
N PRO A 6 -8.08 0.18 0.68
CA PRO A 6 -8.98 0.88 1.55
C PRO A 6 -10.10 -0.03 2.03
N GLU A 7 -10.38 -0.01 3.33
CA GLU A 7 -11.53 -0.72 3.90
C GLU A 7 -12.82 0.09 3.77
N ASP A 8 -12.72 1.42 3.86
CA ASP A 8 -13.88 2.31 3.79
C ASP A 8 -14.51 2.31 2.38
N PRO A 9 -15.78 1.89 2.24
CA PRO A 9 -16.44 1.85 0.95
C PRO A 9 -16.60 3.18 0.24
N VAL A 10 -16.60 4.29 0.97
CA VAL A 10 -16.73 5.62 0.40
C VAL A 10 -15.37 6.25 0.07
N HIS A 11 -14.25 5.60 0.42
CA HIS A 11 -12.93 6.09 0.06
C HIS A 11 -12.78 6.18 -1.48
N PRO A 12 -12.26 7.29 -2.03
CA PRO A 12 -12.18 7.51 -3.49
C PRO A 12 -11.37 6.44 -4.24
N ASP A 13 -10.49 5.74 -3.52
CA ASP A 13 -9.68 4.65 -4.08
C ASP A 13 -10.20 3.24 -3.79
N HIS A 14 -11.26 3.09 -2.98
CA HIS A 14 -11.79 1.79 -2.57
C HIS A 14 -12.14 0.90 -3.77
N ALA A 15 -12.91 1.43 -4.72
CA ALA A 15 -13.32 0.67 -5.91
C ALA A 15 -12.15 0.40 -6.87
N ARG A 16 -11.29 1.39 -7.12
CA ARG A 16 -10.21 1.26 -8.10
C ARG A 16 -9.11 0.31 -7.62
N MET A 17 -8.79 0.29 -6.33
CA MET A 17 -7.72 -0.56 -5.81
C MET A 17 -8.12 -2.04 -5.80
N ARG A 18 -9.40 -2.36 -5.54
CA ARG A 18 -9.91 -3.73 -5.78
C ARG A 18 -9.94 -4.11 -7.26
N ALA A 19 -10.27 -3.19 -8.16
CA ALA A 19 -10.17 -3.46 -9.59
C ALA A 19 -8.72 -3.75 -9.99
N ASN A 20 -7.75 -2.98 -9.51
CA ASN A 20 -6.32 -3.23 -9.72
C ASN A 20 -5.89 -4.59 -9.15
N ARG A 21 -6.36 -4.95 -7.96
CA ARG A 21 -6.08 -6.26 -7.35
C ARG A 21 -6.63 -7.42 -8.19
N ALA A 22 -7.86 -7.31 -8.69
CA ALA A 22 -8.45 -8.32 -9.56
C ALA A 22 -7.64 -8.51 -10.86
N VAL A 23 -7.10 -7.43 -11.43
CA VAL A 23 -6.18 -7.51 -12.58
C VAL A 23 -4.91 -8.27 -12.19
N LEU A 24 -4.30 -7.95 -11.05
CA LEU A 24 -3.09 -8.63 -10.58
C LEU A 24 -3.33 -10.12 -10.31
N GLU A 25 -4.49 -10.50 -9.78
CA GLU A 25 -4.88 -11.90 -9.54
C GLU A 25 -5.05 -12.70 -10.83
N ALA A 26 -5.56 -12.06 -11.88
CA ALA A 26 -5.73 -12.67 -13.20
C ALA A 26 -4.44 -12.64 -14.06
N THR A 27 -3.38 -12.00 -13.57
CA THR A 27 -2.13 -11.81 -14.31
C THR A 27 -1.06 -12.82 -13.89
N SER A 28 -0.31 -13.30 -14.87
CA SER A 28 0.93 -14.05 -14.64
C SER A 28 2.15 -13.21 -15.00
N ASP A 29 3.29 -13.49 -14.37
CA ASP A 29 4.57 -12.89 -14.74
C ASP A 29 5.07 -13.35 -16.12
N ALA A 30 6.22 -12.83 -16.55
CA ALA A 30 6.80 -13.15 -17.86
C ALA A 30 7.18 -14.64 -18.04
N GLN A 31 7.19 -15.43 -16.96
CA GLN A 31 7.43 -16.87 -16.96
C GLN A 31 6.14 -17.69 -16.78
N GLY A 32 4.97 -17.03 -16.79
CA GLY A 32 3.67 -17.67 -16.63
C GLY A 32 3.31 -18.05 -15.19
N ARG A 33 4.06 -17.59 -14.18
CA ARG A 33 3.76 -17.87 -12.77
C ARG A 33 2.72 -16.87 -12.24
N PRO A 34 1.79 -17.30 -11.37
CA PRO A 34 0.86 -16.37 -10.73
C PRO A 34 1.60 -15.41 -9.80
N LEU A 35 1.12 -14.17 -9.71
CA LEU A 35 1.70 -13.18 -8.81
C LEU A 35 1.34 -13.52 -7.35
N LYS A 36 2.33 -13.55 -6.46
CA LYS A 36 2.08 -13.51 -5.00
C LYS A 36 1.67 -12.09 -4.62
N ILE A 37 0.43 -11.91 -4.17
CA ILE A 37 -0.12 -10.62 -3.77
C ILE A 37 -0.19 -10.58 -2.24
N ILE A 38 0.38 -9.53 -1.65
CA ILE A 38 0.33 -9.28 -0.21
C ILE A 38 -0.40 -7.95 0.00
N ASP A 39 -1.47 -8.00 0.78
CA ASP A 39 -2.24 -6.82 1.16
C ASP A 39 -1.57 -6.17 2.38
N ILE A 40 -1.44 -4.85 2.36
CA ILE A 40 -0.93 -4.05 3.50
C ILE A 40 -1.96 -3.01 3.91
N PRO A 41 -1.87 -2.47 5.15
CA PRO A 41 -2.74 -1.39 5.61
C PRO A 41 -2.77 -0.21 4.64
N GLN A 42 -3.95 0.42 4.56
CA GLN A 42 -4.27 1.35 3.49
C GLN A 42 -3.27 2.50 3.39
N THR A 43 -3.17 3.29 4.45
CA THR A 43 -2.36 4.50 4.54
C THR A 43 -2.48 5.06 5.95
N SER A 44 -1.57 5.96 6.29
CA SER A 44 -1.68 6.81 7.46
C SER A 44 -1.71 8.29 7.06
N PHE A 45 -2.09 9.18 7.96
CA PHE A 45 -2.14 10.62 7.70
C PHE A 45 -1.21 11.35 8.66
N ALA A 46 -0.45 12.32 8.14
CA ALA A 46 0.37 13.23 8.93
C ALA A 46 -0.04 14.68 8.67
N ASP A 47 0.13 15.55 9.67
CA ASP A 47 0.07 17.00 9.47
C ASP A 47 1.42 17.49 8.97
N VAL A 48 1.42 18.06 7.76
CA VAL A 48 2.60 18.67 7.16
C VAL A 48 2.24 20.09 6.77
N SER A 49 2.91 21.07 7.41
CA SER A 49 2.73 22.49 7.11
C SER A 49 1.27 22.98 7.24
N GLY A 50 0.50 22.40 8.17
CA GLY A 50 -0.90 22.78 8.41
C GLY A 50 -1.91 22.12 7.46
N GLY A 51 -1.48 21.12 6.69
CA GLY A 51 -2.35 20.32 5.83
C GLY A 51 -2.23 18.83 6.15
N GLN A 52 -3.33 18.10 6.03
CA GLN A 52 -3.26 16.64 6.06
C GLN A 52 -2.64 16.10 4.78
N VAL A 53 -1.62 15.28 4.94
CA VAL A 53 -0.95 14.56 3.86
C VAL A 53 -1.12 13.07 4.10
N GLU A 54 -1.51 12.36 3.04
CA GLU A 54 -1.53 10.91 3.03
C GLU A 54 -0.11 10.36 2.96
N VAL A 55 0.23 9.47 3.89
CA VAL A 55 1.50 8.76 3.99
C VAL A 55 1.26 7.33 3.55
N SER A 56 1.69 7.02 2.32
CA SER A 56 1.53 5.69 1.76
C SER A 56 2.71 4.78 2.06
N TYR A 57 2.45 3.70 2.80
CA TYR A 57 3.44 2.65 3.05
C TYR A 57 3.98 2.01 1.77
N LEU A 58 3.23 2.04 0.66
CA LEU A 58 3.69 1.55 -0.64
C LEU A 58 4.86 2.37 -1.20
N ASN A 59 5.10 3.59 -0.71
CA ASN A 59 6.20 4.45 -1.14
C ASN A 59 7.50 4.15 -0.37
N PHE A 60 7.79 2.87 -0.16
CA PHE A 60 9.00 2.40 0.51
C PHE A 60 10.20 2.33 -0.45
N TYR A 61 11.40 2.39 0.11
CA TYR A 61 12.65 2.19 -0.63
C TYR A 61 13.39 0.95 -0.13
N VAL A 62 13.75 0.05 -1.04
CA VAL A 62 14.54 -1.15 -0.71
C VAL A 62 16.03 -0.83 -0.88
N ALA A 63 16.77 -0.92 0.22
CA ALA A 63 18.21 -0.73 0.26
C ALA A 63 18.95 -2.07 0.43
N ASN A 64 20.27 -2.04 0.39
CA ASN A 64 21.08 -3.22 0.72
C ASN A 64 20.91 -3.58 2.20
N GLY A 65 20.26 -4.71 2.47
CA GLY A 65 20.07 -5.23 3.83
C GLY A 65 18.96 -4.53 4.63
N GLY A 66 18.08 -3.73 4.00
CA GLY A 66 16.99 -3.08 4.71
C GLY A 66 15.94 -2.44 3.80
N VAL A 67 14.85 -1.99 4.42
CA VAL A 67 13.75 -1.27 3.76
C VAL A 67 13.49 0.02 4.55
N VAL A 68 13.39 1.13 3.83
CA VAL A 68 12.99 2.44 4.38
C VAL A 68 11.52 2.62 4.10
N VAL A 69 10.70 2.54 5.15
CA VAL A 69 9.23 2.65 5.08
C VAL A 69 8.83 4.04 5.59
N PRO A 70 7.98 4.79 4.85
CA PRO A 70 7.43 6.05 5.36
C PRO A 70 6.43 5.78 6.49
N VAL A 71 6.54 6.54 7.57
CA VAL A 71 5.67 6.44 8.76
C VAL A 71 5.07 7.80 9.08
N ALA A 72 3.85 7.82 9.63
CA ALA A 72 3.15 9.07 9.96
C ALA A 72 3.11 9.38 11.47
N GLY A 73 3.62 8.48 12.30
CA GLY A 73 3.47 8.53 13.76
C GLY A 73 2.10 8.03 14.23
N ALA A 74 1.46 7.12 13.49
CA ALA A 74 0.13 6.59 13.79
C ALA A 74 0.16 5.11 14.17
N PRO A 75 -0.87 4.57 14.85
CA PRO A 75 -0.92 3.16 15.26
C PRO A 75 -0.77 2.17 14.09
N GLN A 76 -1.17 2.57 12.89
CA GLN A 76 -1.07 1.74 11.68
C GLN A 76 0.38 1.51 11.24
N ASP A 77 1.34 2.35 11.69
CA ASP A 77 2.74 2.25 11.28
C ASP A 77 3.35 0.91 11.75
N GLU A 78 2.94 0.42 12.93
CA GLU A 78 3.43 -0.85 13.48
C GLU A 78 3.04 -2.05 12.61
N ALA A 79 1.86 -2.03 12.01
CA ALA A 79 1.41 -3.10 11.11
C ALA A 79 2.11 -3.06 9.73
N ALA A 80 2.76 -1.94 9.39
CA ALA A 80 3.46 -1.77 8.11
C ALA A 80 4.96 -2.11 8.17
N LEU A 81 5.55 -2.21 9.36
CA LEU A 81 6.97 -2.54 9.61
C LEU A 81 7.18 -4.04 9.83
#